data_AF-A0A3S3U9F4-F1
#
_entry.id   AF-A0A3S3U9F4-F1
#
_cell.length_a   1.000
_cell.length_b   1.000
_cell.length_c   1.000
_cell.angle_alpha   90.00
_cell.angle_beta   90.00
_cell.angle_gamma   90.00
#
_symmetry.space_group_name_H-M   'P 1'
#
loop_
_entity.id
_entity.type
_entity.pdbx_description
1 polymer ?
#
loop_
_entity_poly.entity_id
_entity_poly.type
_entity_poly.pdbx_seq_one_letter_code
_entity_poly.pdbx_strand_id
1 'polypeptide(L)'
;MMLRTRNGLKKLEQKRRDNITEATKELLENDDVDAADKALHKVKLSQELQTQYTLLSKKRFISPLFILLCLLIFSFLWFFHHPNPRIHLDLEVETAVFRLAERRDFTWQKSSGLKTERFFVDGHFIVDAPGLGLDGSGERLSVEGVNVSLTQFTISKGARLEIERSKDGISLYIYEGLAQGLLEIQDGSLRLQGDGTPAVLSVQLPVPETLRFSTGNHSEHRLHLRLQTDDDWQLYGLQVTDMRFQQEMPPDSNNFISSIRKGTIELPEIKRKEKLLGHDWLHMKKISSTRLVLDFPSKGAEYFDLIFQGRAASIEVGPDDFEQDLTPSLLTWIYHQKQLFFYWGSLVFIYGLLTNLRTLLARR
;
A
#
# COMPACT_ATOMS: atom_id res chain seq x y z
N MET A 1 14.45 -25.86 -40.32
CA MET A 1 13.85 -24.92 -41.32
C MET A 1 14.87 -23.99 -41.99
N MET A 2 15.82 -23.39 -41.26
CA MET A 2 16.89 -22.54 -41.84
C MET A 2 17.70 -23.20 -42.98
N LEU A 3 17.95 -24.51 -42.90
CA LEU A 3 18.66 -25.28 -43.93
C LEU A 3 17.93 -25.28 -45.29
N ARG A 4 16.58 -25.30 -45.30
CA ARG A 4 15.80 -25.28 -46.55
C ARG A 4 15.87 -23.92 -47.25
N THR A 5 15.80 -22.82 -46.50
CA THR A 5 15.93 -21.46 -47.03
C THR A 5 17.33 -21.18 -47.57
N ARG A 6 18.37 -21.67 -46.88
CA ARG A 6 19.77 -21.52 -47.33
C ARG A 6 20.05 -22.29 -48.61
N ASN A 7 19.50 -23.51 -48.73
CA ASN A 7 19.62 -24.32 -49.94
C ASN A 7 18.81 -23.72 -51.12
N GLY A 8 17.66 -23.10 -50.85
CA GLY A 8 16.89 -22.38 -51.87
C GLY A 8 17.64 -21.18 -52.45
N LEU A 9 18.27 -20.37 -51.59
CA LEU A 9 19.10 -19.23 -51.99
C LEU A 9 20.32 -19.67 -52.82
N LYS A 10 21.03 -20.71 -52.38
CA LYS A 10 22.16 -21.28 -53.14
C LYS A 10 21.74 -21.78 -54.53
N LYS A 11 20.59 -22.48 -54.63
CA LYS A 11 20.05 -22.93 -55.92
C LYS A 11 19.69 -21.77 -56.85
N LEU A 12 19.15 -20.68 -56.32
CA LEU A 12 18.83 -19.47 -57.08
C LEU A 12 20.10 -18.75 -57.56
N GLU A 13 21.13 -18.62 -56.71
CA GLU A 13 22.42 -18.04 -57.11
C GLU A 13 23.14 -18.87 -58.17
N GLN A 14 23.09 -20.20 -58.04
CA GLN A 14 23.66 -21.10 -59.04
C GLN A 14 22.96 -20.94 -60.39
N LYS A 15 21.62 -21.00 -60.40
CA LYS A 15 20.82 -20.82 -61.62
C LYS A 15 21.03 -19.44 -62.26
N ARG A 16 21.29 -18.40 -61.46
CA ARG A 16 21.66 -17.08 -61.98
C ARG A 16 23.02 -17.10 -62.68
N ARG A 17 24.03 -17.73 -62.08
CA ARG A 17 25.35 -17.87 -62.71
C ARG A 17 25.25 -18.64 -64.02
N ASP A 18 24.51 -19.76 -64.01
CA ASP A 18 24.30 -20.57 -65.21
C ASP A 18 23.65 -19.76 -66.33
N ASN A 19 22.57 -19.02 -66.05
CA ASN A 19 21.89 -18.16 -67.04
C ASN A 19 22.78 -17.01 -67.55
N ILE A 20 23.63 -16.41 -66.71
CA ILE A 20 24.58 -15.37 -67.16
C ILE A 20 25.62 -15.99 -68.09
N THR A 21 26.12 -17.17 -67.74
CA THR A 21 27.14 -17.88 -68.54
C THR A 21 26.56 -18.28 -69.91
N GLU A 22 25.30 -18.74 -69.93
CA GLU A 22 24.55 -19.07 -71.14
C GLU A 22 24.32 -17.83 -72.03
N ALA A 23 23.87 -16.72 -71.45
CA ALA A 23 23.71 -15.44 -72.17
C ALA A 23 25.04 -14.94 -72.77
N THR A 24 26.12 -15.05 -72.00
CA THR A 24 27.46 -14.62 -72.43
C THR A 24 27.96 -15.49 -73.59
N LYS A 25 27.66 -16.79 -73.54
CA LYS A 25 28.01 -17.75 -74.59
C LYS A 25 27.22 -17.51 -75.89
N GLU A 26 25.91 -17.29 -75.80
CA GLU A 26 25.07 -17.00 -76.98
C GLU A 26 25.49 -15.69 -77.69
N LEU A 27 25.85 -14.66 -76.92
CA LEU A 27 26.40 -13.40 -77.44
C LEU A 27 27.76 -13.56 -78.13
N LEU A 28 28.64 -14.39 -77.59
CA LEU A 28 30.02 -14.55 -78.11
C LEU A 28 30.13 -15.53 -79.29
N GLU A 29 29.29 -16.57 -79.33
CA GLU A 29 29.41 -17.64 -80.33
C GLU A 29 28.44 -17.46 -81.51
N ASN A 30 27.22 -16.96 -81.29
CA ASN A 30 26.17 -16.94 -82.32
C ASN A 30 25.72 -15.53 -82.74
N ASP A 31 26.18 -14.48 -82.05
CA ASP A 31 25.76 -13.08 -82.28
C ASP A 31 24.22 -12.90 -82.25
N ASP A 32 23.52 -13.78 -81.51
CA ASP A 32 22.07 -13.82 -81.39
C ASP A 32 21.60 -12.94 -80.21
N VAL A 33 21.32 -11.69 -80.53
CA VAL A 33 20.90 -10.66 -79.57
C VAL A 33 19.56 -11.01 -78.89
N ASP A 34 18.64 -11.67 -79.60
CA ASP A 34 17.31 -12.00 -79.08
C ASP A 34 17.37 -13.13 -78.04
N ALA A 35 18.24 -14.12 -78.26
CA ALA A 35 18.48 -15.20 -77.30
C ALA A 35 19.12 -14.68 -76.00
N ALA A 36 20.11 -13.80 -76.14
CA ALA A 36 20.76 -13.13 -75.02
C ALA A 36 19.81 -12.25 -74.18
N ASP A 37 18.89 -11.52 -74.81
CA ASP A 37 17.93 -10.66 -74.12
C ASP A 37 16.89 -11.50 -73.33
N LYS A 38 16.50 -12.66 -73.88
CA LYS A 38 15.67 -13.66 -73.17
C LYS A 38 16.36 -14.20 -71.91
N ALA A 39 17.65 -14.48 -72.00
CA ALA A 39 18.45 -14.96 -70.87
C ALA A 39 18.63 -13.87 -69.79
N LEU A 40 18.86 -12.62 -70.19
CA LEU A 40 18.89 -11.45 -69.31
C LEU A 40 17.55 -11.20 -68.60
N HIS A 41 16.43 -11.37 -69.30
CA HIS A 41 15.10 -11.26 -68.70
C HIS A 41 14.89 -12.31 -67.58
N LYS A 42 15.36 -13.55 -67.77
CA LYS A 42 15.33 -14.59 -66.72
C LYS A 42 16.19 -14.21 -65.51
N VAL A 43 17.33 -13.54 -65.72
CA VAL A 43 18.18 -13.03 -64.63
C VAL A 43 17.43 -11.97 -63.82
N LYS A 44 16.77 -11.02 -64.49
CA LYS A 44 15.98 -9.96 -63.84
C LYS A 44 14.84 -10.53 -62.98
N LEU A 45 14.11 -11.51 -63.52
CA LEU A 45 13.02 -12.21 -62.82
C LEU A 45 13.53 -13.00 -61.59
N SER A 46 14.71 -13.63 -61.69
CA SER A 46 15.34 -14.29 -60.55
C SER A 46 15.77 -13.31 -59.44
N GLN A 47 16.19 -12.10 -59.81
CA GLN A 47 16.58 -11.04 -58.88
C GLN A 47 15.35 -10.47 -58.15
N GLU A 48 14.23 -10.26 -58.84
CA GLU A 48 12.96 -9.87 -58.23
C GLU A 48 12.47 -10.94 -57.24
N LEU A 49 12.53 -12.23 -57.60
CA LEU A 49 12.18 -13.32 -56.69
C LEU A 49 13.09 -13.37 -55.47
N GLN A 50 14.40 -13.11 -55.62
CA GLN A 50 15.35 -13.08 -54.50
C GLN A 50 15.07 -11.92 -53.54
N THR A 51 14.70 -10.74 -54.05
CA THR A 51 14.29 -9.60 -53.21
C THR A 51 12.98 -9.86 -52.47
N GLN A 52 11.99 -10.49 -53.10
CA GLN A 52 10.76 -10.90 -52.40
C GLN A 52 11.02 -11.96 -51.32
N TYR A 53 11.89 -12.95 -51.59
CA TYR A 53 12.21 -14.01 -50.64
C TYR A 53 12.93 -13.50 -49.39
N THR A 54 13.85 -12.55 -49.56
CA THR A 54 14.60 -11.94 -48.44
C THR A 54 13.69 -11.07 -47.57
N LEU A 55 12.74 -10.35 -48.15
CA LEU A 55 11.71 -9.59 -47.42
C LEU A 55 10.75 -10.50 -46.64
N LEU A 56 10.28 -11.60 -47.24
CA LEU A 56 9.42 -12.59 -46.58
C LEU A 56 10.14 -13.31 -45.43
N SER A 57 11.42 -13.61 -45.59
CA SER A 57 12.27 -14.24 -44.58
C SER A 57 12.42 -13.35 -43.33
N LYS A 58 12.66 -12.04 -43.50
CA LYS A 58 12.79 -11.11 -42.36
C LYS A 58 11.47 -10.96 -41.60
N LYS A 59 10.32 -10.90 -42.29
CA LYS A 59 9.00 -10.81 -41.64
C LYS A 59 8.64 -12.04 -40.80
N ARG A 60 9.09 -13.25 -41.17
CA ARG A 60 8.79 -14.48 -40.42
C ARG A 60 9.49 -14.58 -39.05
N PHE A 61 10.64 -13.94 -38.86
CA PHE A 61 11.35 -13.97 -37.57
C PHE A 61 10.90 -12.88 -36.59
N ILE A 62 10.37 -11.75 -37.08
CA ILE A 62 9.97 -10.64 -36.22
C ILE A 62 8.69 -10.99 -35.42
N SER A 63 7.77 -11.75 -36.02
CA SER A 63 6.49 -12.12 -35.38
C SER A 63 6.65 -12.95 -34.09
N PRO A 64 7.38 -14.08 -34.05
CA PRO A 64 7.50 -14.88 -32.82
C PRO A 64 8.26 -14.15 -31.71
N LEU A 65 9.26 -13.32 -32.05
CA LEU A 65 9.99 -12.51 -31.08
C LEU A 65 9.09 -11.45 -30.44
N PHE A 66 8.21 -10.83 -31.23
CA PHE A 66 7.22 -9.89 -30.73
C PHE A 66 6.20 -10.58 -29.81
N ILE A 67 5.70 -11.76 -30.18
CA ILE A 67 4.79 -12.55 -29.32
C ILE A 67 5.46 -12.90 -27.98
N LEU A 68 6.70 -13.39 -28.02
CA LEU A 68 7.47 -13.69 -26.81
C LEU A 68 7.64 -12.45 -25.91
N LEU A 69 7.99 -11.30 -26.51
CA LEU A 69 8.13 -10.04 -25.80
C LEU A 69 6.80 -9.61 -25.15
N CYS A 70 5.68 -9.71 -25.87
CA CYS A 70 4.36 -9.41 -25.32
C CYS A 70 3.99 -10.33 -24.16
N LEU A 71 4.28 -11.63 -24.26
CA LEU A 71 4.06 -12.59 -23.17
C LEU A 71 4.93 -12.27 -21.94
N LEU A 72 6.20 -11.88 -22.14
CA LEU A 72 7.08 -11.46 -21.05
C LEU A 72 6.57 -10.18 -20.37
N ILE A 73 6.16 -9.17 -21.14
CA ILE A 73 5.58 -7.94 -20.59
C ILE A 73 4.28 -8.24 -19.83
N PHE A 74 3.42 -9.09 -20.40
CA PHE A 74 2.17 -9.49 -19.73
C PHE A 74 2.43 -10.24 -18.43
N SER A 75 3.35 -11.22 -18.44
CA SER A 75 3.76 -11.95 -17.24
C SER A 75 4.37 -11.02 -16.18
N PHE A 76 5.18 -10.05 -16.60
CA PHE A 76 5.71 -9.02 -15.71
C PHE A 76 4.59 -8.16 -15.10
N LEU A 77 3.69 -7.61 -15.91
CA LEU A 77 2.58 -6.79 -15.41
C LEU A 77 1.60 -7.57 -14.52
N TRP A 78 1.48 -8.88 -14.74
CA TRP A 78 0.70 -9.77 -13.89
C TRP A 78 1.35 -9.99 -12.51
N PHE A 79 2.67 -10.18 -12.49
CA PHE A 79 3.41 -10.56 -11.27
C PHE A 79 3.70 -9.36 -10.35
N PHE A 80 3.90 -8.17 -10.91
CA PHE A 80 4.23 -6.99 -10.12
C PHE A 80 2.97 -6.30 -9.58
N HIS A 81 2.92 -6.10 -8.27
CA HIS A 81 1.85 -5.37 -7.59
C HIS A 81 2.00 -3.86 -7.74
N HIS A 82 0.88 -3.15 -7.83
CA HIS A 82 0.89 -1.70 -7.78
C HIS A 82 1.35 -1.27 -6.38
N PRO A 83 2.41 -0.45 -6.26
CA PRO A 83 3.11 -0.31 -4.98
C PRO A 83 2.33 0.47 -3.93
N ASN A 84 1.30 1.24 -4.30
CA ASN A 84 0.55 2.10 -3.37
C ASN A 84 -0.88 2.39 -3.86
N PRO A 85 -1.77 1.39 -4.05
CA PRO A 85 -3.19 1.64 -4.33
C PRO A 85 -3.83 2.57 -3.29
N ARG A 86 -4.77 3.41 -3.73
CA ARG A 86 -5.65 4.15 -2.81
C ARG A 86 -6.64 3.20 -2.16
N ILE A 87 -6.91 3.45 -0.88
CA ILE A 87 -7.80 2.64 -0.05
C ILE A 87 -8.70 3.58 0.74
N HIS A 88 -9.99 3.27 0.76
CA HIS A 88 -10.93 3.76 1.75
C HIS A 88 -11.37 2.59 2.61
N LEU A 89 -11.35 2.76 3.91
CA LEU A 89 -11.65 1.73 4.89
C LEU A 89 -12.59 2.33 5.94
N ASP A 90 -13.62 1.58 6.25
CA ASP A 90 -14.66 1.92 7.21
C ASP A 90 -14.97 0.66 8.02
N LEU A 91 -14.56 0.64 9.29
CA LEU A 91 -14.63 -0.54 10.16
C LEU A 91 -15.27 -0.23 11.50
N GLU A 92 -15.95 -1.23 12.05
CA GLU A 92 -16.30 -1.33 13.46
C GLU A 92 -15.36 -2.35 14.12
N VAL A 93 -14.51 -1.93 15.05
CA VAL A 93 -13.45 -2.76 15.65
C VAL A 93 -13.40 -2.62 17.18
N GLU A 94 -12.95 -3.67 17.86
CA GLU A 94 -12.78 -3.68 19.32
C GLU A 94 -11.34 -3.27 19.70
N THR A 95 -10.36 -3.76 18.92
CA THR A 95 -8.94 -3.48 19.10
C THR A 95 -8.29 -3.08 17.78
N ALA A 96 -7.36 -2.12 17.81
CA ALA A 96 -6.52 -1.82 16.66
C ALA A 96 -5.08 -1.57 17.09
N VAL A 97 -4.16 -2.18 16.35
CA VAL A 97 -2.72 -2.04 16.53
C VAL A 97 -2.16 -1.23 15.38
N PHE A 98 -1.47 -0.14 15.72
CA PHE A 98 -0.85 0.80 14.80
C PHE A 98 0.65 0.83 15.02
N ARG A 99 1.43 0.97 13.94
CA ARG A 99 2.82 1.46 14.04
C ARG A 99 2.87 2.90 13.55
N LEU A 100 3.32 3.82 14.39
CA LEU A 100 3.40 5.24 14.06
C LEU A 100 4.52 5.51 13.04
N ALA A 101 4.32 6.49 12.16
CA ALA A 101 5.30 6.85 11.15
C ALA A 101 6.59 7.43 11.75
N GLU A 102 7.75 7.08 11.20
CA GLU A 102 9.09 7.48 11.69
C GLU A 102 9.47 8.95 11.42
N ARG A 103 8.56 9.74 10.81
CA ARG A 103 8.87 11.10 10.37
C ARG A 103 8.73 12.14 11.47
N ARG A 104 7.71 12.01 12.31
CA ARG A 104 7.35 12.99 13.35
C ARG A 104 6.60 12.32 14.48
N ASP A 105 6.74 12.87 15.66
CA ASP A 105 5.94 12.47 16.81
C ASP A 105 4.47 12.78 16.54
N PHE A 106 3.59 11.95 17.10
CA PHE A 106 2.17 12.21 17.09
C PHE A 106 1.84 13.08 18.30
N THR A 107 1.28 14.26 18.07
CA THR A 107 0.75 15.11 19.15
C THR A 107 -0.73 15.33 18.92
N TRP A 108 -1.53 14.83 19.85
CA TRP A 108 -2.94 15.17 19.99
C TRP A 108 -3.06 16.34 20.96
N GLN A 109 -3.78 17.38 20.53
CA GLN A 109 -4.08 18.55 21.33
C GLN A 109 -5.48 19.03 20.97
N LYS A 110 -6.33 19.22 21.97
CA LYS A 110 -7.69 19.75 21.78
C LYS A 110 -7.87 20.93 22.72
N SER A 111 -8.40 22.04 22.21
CA SER A 111 -8.57 23.28 22.98
C SER A 111 -9.44 23.13 24.24
N SER A 112 -10.33 22.13 24.26
CA SER A 112 -11.22 21.83 25.40
C SER A 112 -10.78 20.62 26.23
N GLY A 113 -9.68 19.96 25.86
CA GLY A 113 -9.30 18.63 26.36
C GLY A 113 -10.32 17.53 26.07
N LEU A 114 -9.96 16.31 26.46
CA LEU A 114 -10.83 15.14 26.56
C LEU A 114 -11.23 15.01 28.02
N LYS A 115 -12.49 15.26 28.33
CA LYS A 115 -13.03 15.09 29.68
C LYS A 115 -13.09 13.60 30.00
N THR A 116 -12.67 13.26 31.22
CA THR A 116 -12.66 11.90 31.72
C THR A 116 -12.98 11.92 33.20
N GLU A 117 -13.73 10.94 33.69
CA GLU A 117 -14.01 10.79 35.13
C GLU A 117 -12.82 10.14 35.83
N ARG A 118 -12.14 9.24 35.13
CA ARG A 118 -11.00 8.49 35.65
C ARG A 118 -9.93 8.30 34.61
N PHE A 119 -8.71 8.65 34.99
CA PHE A 119 -7.52 8.46 34.19
C PHE A 119 -6.54 7.58 34.96
N PHE A 120 -6.11 6.50 34.33
CA PHE A 120 -5.12 5.60 34.89
C PHE A 120 -3.90 5.51 33.99
N VAL A 121 -2.72 5.47 34.61
CA VAL A 121 -1.45 5.14 33.98
C VAL A 121 -0.84 3.98 34.73
N ASP A 122 -0.39 2.97 34.01
CA ASP A 122 0.34 1.83 34.53
C ASP A 122 1.62 1.60 33.70
N GLY A 123 2.71 1.25 34.37
CA GLY A 123 4.07 1.15 33.82
C GLY A 123 5.00 2.22 34.37
N HIS A 124 6.29 2.18 34.01
CA HIS A 124 7.25 3.16 34.52
C HIS A 124 7.08 4.52 33.86
N PHE A 125 6.70 5.52 34.66
CA PHE A 125 6.56 6.91 34.22
C PHE A 125 7.17 7.88 35.23
N ILE A 126 7.36 9.11 34.78
CA ILE A 126 7.75 10.29 35.56
C ILE A 126 6.52 11.20 35.61
N VAL A 127 6.21 11.72 36.78
CA VAL A 127 5.15 12.70 37.02
C VAL A 127 5.77 13.99 37.52
N ASP A 128 5.30 15.09 36.96
CA ASP A 128 5.60 16.45 37.39
C ASP A 128 4.25 17.18 37.58
N ALA A 129 3.94 17.54 38.83
CA ALA A 129 2.78 18.32 39.23
C ALA A 129 3.23 19.39 40.26
N PRO A 130 3.71 20.55 39.78
CA PRO A 130 4.42 21.51 40.60
C PRO A 130 3.54 22.16 41.68
N GLY A 131 2.25 22.40 41.43
CA GLY A 131 1.32 22.93 42.43
C GLY A 131 0.93 21.92 43.50
N LEU A 132 1.20 20.62 43.28
CA LEU A 132 1.12 19.57 44.29
C LEU A 132 2.45 19.31 45.00
N GLY A 133 3.54 19.93 44.56
CA GLY A 133 4.90 19.59 45.02
C GLY A 133 5.28 18.14 44.72
N LEU A 134 4.70 17.55 43.67
CA LEU A 134 4.96 16.19 43.24
C LEU A 134 5.91 16.21 42.04
N ASP A 135 7.12 15.72 42.24
CA ASP A 135 8.10 15.45 41.19
C ASP A 135 8.76 14.10 41.49
N GLY A 136 8.61 13.13 40.61
CA GLY A 136 9.17 11.80 40.83
C GLY A 136 8.73 10.74 39.81
N SER A 137 9.23 9.52 40.00
CA SER A 137 8.85 8.35 39.21
C SER A 137 7.79 7.51 39.91
N GLY A 138 6.91 6.89 39.13
CA GLY A 138 5.90 5.95 39.62
C GLY A 138 5.69 4.78 38.65
N GLU A 139 5.02 3.76 39.15
CA GLU A 139 4.57 2.60 38.37
C GLU A 139 3.08 2.66 38.08
N ARG A 140 2.30 3.30 38.97
CA ARG A 140 0.86 3.44 38.80
C ARG A 140 0.37 4.80 39.27
N LEU A 141 -0.36 5.48 38.39
CA LEU A 141 -1.05 6.74 38.67
C LEU A 141 -2.54 6.51 38.43
N SER A 142 -3.37 6.83 39.42
CA SER A 142 -4.82 6.93 39.27
C SER A 142 -5.25 8.34 39.59
N VAL A 143 -5.99 8.95 38.70
CA VAL A 143 -6.63 10.25 38.87
C VAL A 143 -8.12 10.03 38.73
N GLU A 144 -8.88 10.33 39.78
CA GLU A 144 -10.34 10.21 39.80
C GLU A 144 -10.93 11.57 40.18
N GLY A 145 -11.82 12.12 39.36
CA GLY A 145 -12.39 13.44 39.63
C GLY A 145 -13.56 13.80 38.73
N VAL A 146 -14.24 14.90 39.04
CA VAL A 146 -15.40 15.37 38.26
C VAL A 146 -14.96 16.07 36.98
N ASN A 147 -13.84 16.79 37.01
CA ASN A 147 -13.29 17.47 35.84
C ASN A 147 -11.80 17.13 35.67
N VAL A 148 -11.52 15.89 35.27
CA VAL A 148 -10.20 15.53 34.74
C VAL A 148 -10.24 15.70 33.23
N SER A 149 -9.28 16.41 32.66
CA SER A 149 -9.18 16.54 31.21
C SER A 149 -7.78 16.29 30.70
N LEU A 150 -7.64 15.39 29.72
CA LEU A 150 -6.41 15.22 28.97
C LEU A 150 -6.39 16.31 27.90
N THR A 151 -5.49 17.28 28.00
CA THR A 151 -5.45 18.44 27.08
C THR A 151 -4.41 18.25 25.98
N GLN A 152 -3.32 17.56 26.30
CA GLN A 152 -2.27 17.21 25.35
C GLN A 152 -1.79 15.78 25.58
N PHE A 153 -1.53 15.07 24.49
CA PHE A 153 -0.93 13.75 24.51
C PHE A 153 0.01 13.59 23.32
N THR A 154 1.24 13.17 23.56
CA THR A 154 2.26 13.01 22.53
C THR A 154 2.88 11.62 22.63
N ILE A 155 3.00 10.94 21.49
CA ILE A 155 3.67 9.65 21.35
C ILE A 155 4.83 9.81 20.36
N SER A 156 5.99 9.27 20.69
CA SER A 156 7.15 9.30 19.82
C SER A 156 6.88 8.56 18.50
N LYS A 157 7.44 9.07 17.42
CA LYS A 157 7.48 8.41 16.12
C LYS A 157 7.97 6.96 16.20
N GLY A 158 7.49 6.09 15.32
CA GLY A 158 7.90 4.68 15.27
C GLY A 158 7.30 3.77 16.35
N ALA A 159 6.70 4.34 17.40
CA ALA A 159 6.07 3.57 18.47
C ALA A 159 4.95 2.67 17.95
N ARG A 160 4.74 1.54 18.61
CA ARG A 160 3.58 0.69 18.41
C ARG A 160 2.50 1.10 19.42
N LEU A 161 1.33 1.47 18.90
CA LEU A 161 0.16 1.88 19.67
C LEU A 161 -0.93 0.83 19.49
N GLU A 162 -1.40 0.25 20.58
CA GLU A 162 -2.57 -0.61 20.61
C GLU A 162 -3.70 0.09 21.34
N ILE A 163 -4.86 0.11 20.72
CA ILE A 163 -6.06 0.79 21.21
C ILE A 163 -7.13 -0.27 21.37
N GLU A 164 -7.67 -0.39 22.57
CA GLU A 164 -8.72 -1.33 22.92
C GLU A 164 -9.91 -0.57 23.52
N ARG A 165 -11.12 -0.87 23.03
CA ARG A 165 -12.36 -0.38 23.62
C ARG A 165 -13.01 -1.49 24.43
N SER A 166 -13.37 -1.18 25.66
CA SER A 166 -14.12 -2.10 26.53
C SER A 166 -15.27 -1.36 27.21
N LYS A 167 -16.12 -2.09 27.96
CA LYS A 167 -17.18 -1.50 28.79
C LYS A 167 -16.66 -0.47 29.79
N ASP A 168 -15.40 -0.64 30.18
CA ASP A 168 -14.74 0.09 31.25
C ASP A 168 -14.10 1.41 30.81
N GLY A 169 -14.00 1.66 29.49
CA GLY A 169 -13.28 2.80 28.96
C GLY A 169 -12.48 2.47 27.72
N ILE A 170 -11.45 3.27 27.47
CA ILE A 170 -10.52 3.10 26.36
C ILE A 170 -9.16 2.85 26.95
N SER A 171 -8.54 1.76 26.53
CA SER A 171 -7.18 1.39 26.91
C SER A 171 -6.25 1.69 25.74
N LEU A 172 -5.16 2.40 26.02
CA LEU A 172 -4.08 2.67 25.08
C LEU A 172 -2.82 2.02 25.63
N TYR A 173 -2.26 1.09 24.87
CA TYR A 173 -0.98 0.46 25.19
C TYR A 173 0.08 0.98 24.22
N ILE A 174 1.20 1.42 24.77
CA ILE A 174 2.28 2.02 24.01
C ILE A 174 3.53 1.16 24.21
N TYR A 175 4.06 0.69 23.10
CA TYR A 175 5.24 -0.17 23.03
C TYR A 175 6.31 0.51 22.19
N GLU A 176 7.58 0.21 22.47
CA GLU A 176 8.73 0.65 21.67
C GLU A 176 8.77 2.17 21.44
N GLY A 177 8.35 2.96 22.43
CA GLY A 177 8.22 4.41 22.27
C GLY A 177 8.03 5.16 23.57
N LEU A 178 8.29 6.46 23.50
CA LEU A 178 8.04 7.39 24.59
C LEU A 178 6.66 8.01 24.44
N ALA A 179 6.00 8.28 25.56
CA ALA A 179 4.75 9.00 25.58
C ALA A 179 4.76 10.06 26.68
N GLN A 180 4.09 11.16 26.44
CA GLN A 180 3.91 12.24 27.41
C GLN A 180 2.50 12.80 27.30
N GLY A 181 1.95 13.26 28.41
CA GLY A 181 0.66 13.91 28.39
C GLY A 181 0.54 14.98 29.48
N LEU A 182 -0.43 15.84 29.28
CA LEU A 182 -0.80 16.93 30.17
C LEU A 182 -2.26 16.76 30.55
N LEU A 183 -2.50 16.63 31.85
CA LEU A 183 -3.81 16.51 32.46
C LEU A 183 -4.10 17.79 33.23
N GLU A 184 -5.31 18.31 33.08
CA GLU A 184 -5.85 19.34 33.96
C GLU A 184 -6.87 18.70 34.88
N ILE A 185 -6.72 18.94 36.18
CA ILE A 185 -7.57 18.36 37.23
C ILE A 185 -8.24 19.51 37.97
N GLN A 186 -9.56 19.57 37.90
CA GLN A 186 -10.41 20.47 38.69
C GLN A 186 -11.36 19.60 39.51
N ASP A 187 -11.20 19.62 40.84
CA ASP A 187 -11.94 18.76 41.78
C ASP A 187 -11.77 17.25 41.54
N GLY A 188 -10.67 16.70 42.05
CA GLY A 188 -10.35 15.28 41.96
C GLY A 188 -9.48 14.79 43.12
N SER A 189 -9.13 13.50 43.05
CA SER A 189 -8.18 12.83 43.92
C SER A 189 -7.12 12.15 43.06
N LEU A 190 -5.89 12.16 43.54
CA LEU A 190 -4.75 11.54 42.89
C LEU A 190 -4.24 10.39 43.77
N ARG A 191 -3.80 9.30 43.16
CA ARG A 191 -3.12 8.21 43.84
C ARG A 191 -1.91 7.85 43.02
N LEU A 192 -0.73 7.98 43.63
CA LEU A 192 0.54 7.61 43.01
C LEU A 192 1.13 6.43 43.77
N GLN A 193 1.54 5.39 43.05
CA GLN A 193 2.24 4.25 43.61
C GLN A 193 3.57 4.11 42.87
N GLY A 194 4.66 4.13 43.64
CA GLY A 194 6.02 3.92 43.12
C GLY A 194 6.72 2.74 43.79
N ASP A 195 7.98 2.52 43.41
CA ASP A 195 8.85 1.42 43.82
C ASP A 195 9.14 1.47 45.34
N GLY A 196 8.25 0.89 46.15
CA GLY A 196 8.56 0.52 47.54
C GLY A 196 7.57 0.96 48.61
N THR A 197 6.61 1.85 48.33
CA THR A 197 5.42 2.07 49.19
C THR A 197 4.34 2.85 48.41
N PRO A 198 3.05 2.49 48.52
CA PRO A 198 1.98 3.26 47.90
C PRO A 198 1.85 4.63 48.60
N ALA A 199 2.35 5.69 47.97
CA ALA A 199 2.14 7.06 48.42
C ALA A 199 0.75 7.54 47.95
N VAL A 200 -0.30 7.12 48.65
CA VAL A 200 -1.66 7.60 48.36
C VAL A 200 -1.77 9.07 48.75
N LEU A 201 -1.48 9.97 47.82
CA LEU A 201 -1.63 11.41 48.00
C LEU A 201 -3.02 11.88 47.57
N SER A 202 -4.03 11.64 48.42
CA SER A 202 -5.37 12.16 48.18
C SER A 202 -5.43 13.68 48.40
N VAL A 203 -5.17 14.45 47.35
CA VAL A 203 -5.26 15.92 47.40
C VAL A 203 -6.59 16.39 46.84
N GLN A 204 -7.35 17.16 47.63
CA GLN A 204 -8.45 17.98 47.12
C GLN A 204 -7.87 19.31 46.62
N LEU A 205 -8.03 19.58 45.33
CA LEU A 205 -7.46 20.74 44.64
C LEU A 205 -8.49 21.87 44.56
N PRO A 206 -8.35 22.98 45.31
CA PRO A 206 -9.28 24.10 45.27
C PRO A 206 -9.16 24.96 44.00
N VAL A 207 -8.09 24.77 43.22
CA VAL A 207 -7.79 25.48 41.97
C VAL A 207 -7.40 24.41 40.93
N PRO A 208 -7.76 24.59 39.63
CA PRO A 208 -7.32 23.68 38.59
C PRO A 208 -5.79 23.54 38.58
N GLU A 209 -5.33 22.30 38.62
CA GLU A 209 -3.90 21.97 38.62
C GLU A 209 -3.53 21.20 37.35
N THR A 210 -2.29 21.40 36.89
CA THR A 210 -1.75 20.68 35.75
C THR A 210 -0.83 19.57 36.21
N LEU A 211 -1.12 18.34 35.78
CA LEU A 211 -0.24 17.20 35.95
C LEU A 211 0.35 16.82 34.59
N ARG A 212 1.69 16.77 34.54
CA ARG A 212 2.41 16.22 33.41
C ARG A 212 2.86 14.81 33.74
N PHE A 213 2.67 13.88 32.81
CA PHE A 213 3.27 12.56 32.87
C PHE A 213 4.14 12.32 31.63
N SER A 214 5.19 11.52 31.78
CA SER A 214 6.01 11.04 30.68
C SER A 214 6.55 9.64 30.98
N THR A 215 6.65 8.77 29.97
CA THR A 215 7.35 7.49 30.08
C THR A 215 8.77 7.70 30.61
N GLY A 216 9.22 6.86 31.54
CA GLY A 216 10.62 6.84 31.97
C GLY A 216 11.56 6.41 30.83
N ASN A 217 12.86 6.64 30.99
CA ASN A 217 13.87 6.31 29.96
C ASN A 217 14.06 4.79 29.69
N HIS A 218 13.30 3.92 30.36
CA HIS A 218 13.42 2.47 30.21
C HIS A 218 12.43 1.95 29.17
N SER A 219 12.92 1.76 27.95
CA SER A 219 12.16 1.34 26.76
C SER A 219 11.61 -0.10 26.80
N GLU A 220 11.86 -0.85 27.86
CA GLU A 220 11.47 -2.27 27.96
C GLU A 220 10.03 -2.47 28.45
N HIS A 221 9.42 -1.45 29.07
CA HIS A 221 8.10 -1.59 29.68
C HIS A 221 6.99 -0.93 28.86
N ARG A 222 5.86 -1.63 28.73
CA ARG A 222 4.64 -1.09 28.11
C ARG A 222 4.05 0.01 28.99
N LEU A 223 3.66 1.14 28.40
CA LEU A 223 2.82 2.12 29.08
C LEU A 223 1.37 1.82 28.78
N HIS A 224 0.56 1.62 29.81
CA HIS A 224 -0.88 1.41 29.69
C HIS A 224 -1.61 2.64 30.23
N LEU A 225 -2.38 3.29 29.36
CA LEU A 225 -3.25 4.40 29.72
C LEU A 225 -4.70 3.92 29.62
N ARG A 226 -5.50 4.20 30.65
CA ARG A 226 -6.93 3.90 30.62
C ARG A 226 -7.74 5.15 30.90
N LEU A 227 -8.64 5.44 29.99
CA LEU A 227 -9.49 6.63 29.95
C LEU A 227 -10.95 6.20 30.11
N GLN A 228 -11.59 6.65 31.18
CA GLN A 228 -13.03 6.47 31.37
C GLN A 228 -13.75 7.77 31.01
N THR A 229 -14.33 7.81 29.81
CA THR A 229 -15.07 8.98 29.29
C THR A 229 -16.53 8.63 29.05
N ASP A 230 -17.40 9.59 29.35
CA ASP A 230 -18.83 9.57 29.05
C ASP A 230 -19.16 10.22 27.71
N ASP A 231 -18.28 11.12 27.27
CA ASP A 231 -18.43 11.86 26.02
C ASP A 231 -17.89 11.03 24.85
N ASP A 232 -18.50 11.24 23.68
CA ASP A 232 -17.95 10.77 22.40
C ASP A 232 -16.57 11.38 22.20
N TRP A 233 -15.59 10.55 21.82
CA TRP A 233 -14.23 10.98 21.59
C TRP A 233 -13.79 10.63 20.18
N GLN A 234 -13.12 11.57 19.54
CA GLN A 234 -12.50 11.35 18.23
C GLN A 234 -11.01 11.58 18.31
N LEU A 235 -10.26 10.59 17.85
CA LEU A 235 -8.82 10.66 17.69
C LEU A 235 -8.50 10.78 16.19
N TYR A 236 -7.89 11.89 15.80
CA TYR A 236 -7.58 12.22 14.41
C TYR A 236 -6.10 12.54 14.22
N GLY A 237 -5.66 12.49 12.97
CA GLY A 237 -4.32 12.96 12.58
C GLY A 237 -3.19 11.94 12.82
N LEU A 238 -3.51 10.72 13.25
CA LEU A 238 -2.52 9.65 13.35
C LEU A 238 -1.90 9.35 11.99
N GLN A 239 -0.58 9.34 11.96
CA GLN A 239 0.22 8.95 10.82
C GLN A 239 0.79 7.57 11.10
N VAL A 240 0.35 6.57 10.36
CA VAL A 240 0.64 5.15 10.62
C VAL A 240 1.25 4.50 9.39
N THR A 241 2.14 3.53 9.61
CA THR A 241 2.82 2.75 8.55
C THR A 241 2.39 1.29 8.50
N ASP A 242 1.80 0.78 9.57
CA ASP A 242 1.24 -0.58 9.69
C ASP A 242 -0.05 -0.47 10.51
N MET A 243 -1.07 -1.25 10.12
CA MET A 243 -2.35 -1.39 10.82
C MET A 243 -2.75 -2.86 10.86
N ARG A 244 -3.14 -3.33 12.05
CA ARG A 244 -3.69 -4.66 12.31
C ARG A 244 -4.89 -4.56 13.25
N PHE A 245 -5.82 -5.49 13.11
CA PHE A 245 -7.06 -5.52 13.89
C PHE A 245 -7.16 -6.84 14.63
N GLN A 246 -6.28 -7.02 15.60
CA GLN A 246 -6.14 -8.27 16.34
C GLN A 246 -6.00 -8.00 17.83
N GLN A 247 -6.47 -8.95 18.63
CA GLN A 247 -6.36 -8.97 20.09
C GLN A 247 -5.68 -10.27 20.52
N GLU A 248 -4.77 -10.18 21.47
CA GLU A 248 -4.13 -11.36 22.04
C GLU A 248 -5.03 -12.01 23.10
N MET A 249 -5.31 -13.32 22.98
CA MET A 249 -6.17 -14.05 23.91
C MET A 249 -5.63 -15.46 24.23
N PRO A 250 -5.27 -15.74 25.50
CA PRO A 250 -5.15 -14.79 26.63
C PRO A 250 -3.94 -13.85 26.48
N PRO A 251 -3.80 -12.79 27.30
CA PRO A 251 -2.62 -11.93 27.28
C PRO A 251 -1.31 -12.73 27.40
N ASP A 252 -0.28 -12.31 26.67
CA ASP A 252 1.05 -12.94 26.63
C ASP A 252 1.08 -14.41 26.12
N SER A 253 0.02 -14.88 25.46
CA SER A 253 -0.06 -16.23 24.88
C SER A 253 0.50 -16.36 23.47
N ASN A 254 0.78 -15.24 22.79
CA ASN A 254 1.00 -15.12 21.36
C ASN A 254 -0.13 -15.68 20.49
N ASN A 255 -1.30 -15.96 21.06
CA ASN A 255 -2.48 -16.36 20.30
C ASN A 255 -3.32 -15.12 20.01
N PHE A 256 -3.53 -14.81 18.73
CA PHE A 256 -4.24 -13.62 18.31
C PHE A 256 -5.57 -14.00 17.68
N ILE A 257 -6.60 -13.21 17.95
CA ILE A 257 -7.90 -13.31 17.29
C ILE A 257 -8.20 -11.98 16.60
N SER A 258 -8.95 -12.03 15.50
CA SER A 258 -9.44 -10.81 14.87
C SER A 258 -10.43 -10.08 15.77
N SER A 259 -10.30 -8.76 15.82
CA SER A 259 -11.16 -7.83 16.57
C SER A 259 -12.07 -7.00 15.66
N ILE A 260 -12.16 -7.36 14.37
CA ILE A 260 -13.09 -6.75 13.43
C ILE A 260 -14.49 -7.30 13.70
N ARG A 261 -15.47 -6.40 13.90
CA ARG A 261 -16.89 -6.78 14.00
C ARG A 261 -17.56 -6.78 12.64
N LYS A 262 -17.26 -5.76 11.84
CA LYS A 262 -17.69 -5.63 10.43
C LYS A 262 -16.98 -4.44 9.80
N GLY A 263 -17.03 -4.36 8.48
CA GLY A 263 -16.65 -3.14 7.78
C GLY A 263 -16.66 -3.28 6.28
N THR A 264 -16.09 -2.30 5.59
CA THR A 264 -15.85 -2.35 4.16
C THR A 264 -14.51 -1.75 3.81
N ILE A 265 -13.84 -2.39 2.85
CA ILE A 265 -12.64 -1.86 2.20
C ILE A 265 -12.96 -1.58 0.74
N GLU A 266 -12.64 -0.38 0.28
CA GLU A 266 -12.84 0.06 -1.08
C GLU A 266 -11.50 0.47 -1.70
N LEU A 267 -11.22 -0.09 -2.87
CA LEU A 267 -10.11 0.28 -3.74
C LEU A 267 -10.66 1.10 -4.93
N PRO A 268 -10.81 2.43 -4.79
CA PRO A 268 -11.51 3.26 -5.77
C PRO A 268 -10.87 3.21 -7.17
N GLU A 269 -9.56 2.98 -7.25
CA GLU A 269 -8.81 2.93 -8.52
C GLU A 269 -9.24 1.75 -9.40
N ILE A 270 -9.64 0.63 -8.80
CA ILE A 270 -10.12 -0.57 -9.50
C ILE A 270 -11.62 -0.81 -9.28
N LYS A 271 -12.32 0.13 -8.62
CA LYS A 271 -13.74 0.03 -8.26
C LYS A 271 -14.11 -1.28 -7.53
N ARG A 272 -13.16 -1.83 -6.79
CA ARG A 272 -13.38 -3.03 -5.98
C ARG A 272 -13.83 -2.60 -4.60
N LYS A 273 -14.91 -3.20 -4.12
CA LYS A 273 -15.39 -3.04 -2.75
C LYS A 273 -15.56 -4.43 -2.17
N GLU A 274 -14.90 -4.69 -1.05
CA GLU A 274 -14.95 -5.94 -0.32
C GLU A 274 -15.62 -5.66 1.04
N LYS A 275 -16.55 -6.52 1.44
CA LYS A 275 -17.19 -6.43 2.74
C LYS A 275 -16.39 -7.30 3.71
N LEU A 276 -16.06 -6.73 4.86
CA LEU A 276 -15.36 -7.42 5.94
C LEU A 276 -16.40 -7.90 6.94
N LEU A 277 -16.36 -9.20 7.23
CA LEU A 277 -17.21 -9.86 8.20
C LEU A 277 -16.55 -9.86 9.58
N GLY A 278 -17.33 -10.21 10.59
CA GLY A 278 -16.79 -10.40 11.94
C GLY A 278 -15.76 -11.52 11.95
N HIS A 279 -14.66 -11.29 12.67
CA HIS A 279 -13.51 -12.19 12.75
C HIS A 279 -12.66 -12.33 11.48
N ASP A 280 -12.93 -11.58 10.41
CA ASP A 280 -12.00 -11.48 9.29
C ASP A 280 -10.73 -10.75 9.75
N TRP A 281 -9.58 -11.21 9.29
CA TRP A 281 -8.31 -10.52 9.45
C TRP A 281 -8.17 -9.41 8.42
N LEU A 282 -7.50 -8.34 8.82
CA LEU A 282 -7.05 -7.29 7.92
C LEU A 282 -5.67 -6.81 8.39
N HIS A 283 -4.67 -6.98 7.54
CA HIS A 283 -3.33 -6.45 7.74
C HIS A 283 -2.97 -5.54 6.58
N MET A 284 -2.65 -4.28 6.89
CA MET A 284 -2.12 -3.34 5.91
C MET A 284 -0.68 -2.95 6.25
N LYS A 285 0.21 -3.01 5.26
CA LYS A 285 1.64 -2.71 5.40
C LYS A 285 2.06 -1.53 4.53
N LYS A 286 3.09 -0.80 4.99
CA LYS A 286 3.67 0.39 4.32
C LYS A 286 2.61 1.42 3.96
N ILE A 287 1.81 1.75 4.97
CA ILE A 287 0.68 2.65 4.84
C ILE A 287 1.15 4.10 4.77
N SER A 288 0.43 4.92 4.00
CA SER A 288 0.51 6.37 4.03
C SER A 288 -0.90 6.92 4.27
N SER A 289 -1.19 7.37 5.49
CA SER A 289 -2.51 7.93 5.82
C SER A 289 -2.67 9.35 5.27
N THR A 290 -3.81 9.60 4.63
CA THR A 290 -4.29 10.97 4.33
C THR A 290 -5.27 11.40 5.40
N ARG A 291 -6.15 10.49 5.82
CA ARG A 291 -7.10 10.66 6.91
C ARG A 291 -7.16 9.35 7.70
N LEU A 292 -7.06 9.45 9.01
CA LEU A 292 -7.35 8.37 9.95
C LEU A 292 -8.14 9.02 11.09
N VAL A 293 -9.35 8.52 11.31
CA VAL A 293 -10.25 8.96 12.37
C VAL A 293 -10.69 7.72 13.12
N LEU A 294 -10.49 7.75 14.43
CA LEU A 294 -11.03 6.76 15.35
C LEU A 294 -12.13 7.46 16.12
N ASP A 295 -13.36 6.97 16.00
CA ASP A 295 -14.54 7.51 16.67
C ASP A 295 -15.00 6.55 17.75
N PHE A 296 -14.92 7.00 19.00
CA PHE A 296 -15.24 6.21 20.18
C PHE A 296 -16.63 6.66 20.66
N PRO A 297 -17.69 5.90 20.33
CA PRO A 297 -19.02 6.22 20.82
C PRO A 297 -19.10 6.13 22.34
N SER A 298 -19.95 6.97 22.91
CA SER A 298 -20.27 7.06 24.34
C SER A 298 -20.84 5.75 24.93
N LYS A 299 -20.97 5.74 26.25
CA LYS A 299 -21.17 4.58 27.15
C LYS A 299 -21.93 3.38 26.54
N GLY A 300 -21.30 2.20 26.64
CA GLY A 300 -21.91 0.89 26.39
C GLY A 300 -21.41 0.16 25.14
N ALA A 301 -20.74 0.87 24.23
CA ALA A 301 -20.08 0.25 23.08
C ALA A 301 -18.72 -0.34 23.48
N GLU A 302 -18.53 -1.62 23.14
CA GLU A 302 -17.25 -2.34 23.24
C GLU A 302 -16.42 -2.22 21.95
N TYR A 303 -16.77 -1.26 21.09
CA TYR A 303 -16.14 -1.04 19.79
C TYR A 303 -15.97 0.45 19.52
N PHE A 304 -15.13 0.75 18.55
CA PHE A 304 -14.99 2.08 17.97
C PHE A 304 -15.03 2.00 16.44
N ASP A 305 -15.47 3.08 15.81
CA ASP A 305 -15.48 3.19 14.36
C ASP A 305 -14.13 3.70 13.88
N LEU A 306 -13.58 3.07 12.85
CA LEU A 306 -12.33 3.45 12.21
C LEU A 306 -12.58 3.82 10.76
N ILE A 307 -12.31 5.08 10.45
CA ILE A 307 -12.35 5.59 9.08
C ILE A 307 -10.93 5.91 8.64
N PHE A 308 -10.47 5.19 7.62
CA PHE A 308 -9.15 5.38 7.03
C PHE A 308 -9.24 5.70 5.54
N GLN A 309 -8.49 6.71 5.11
CA GLN A 309 -8.26 7.04 3.71
C GLN A 309 -6.77 7.23 3.51
N GLY A 310 -6.20 6.52 2.55
CA GLY A 310 -4.77 6.60 2.28
C GLY A 310 -4.33 5.65 1.20
N ARG A 311 -3.09 5.19 1.31
CA ARG A 311 -2.50 4.17 0.44
C ARG A 311 -1.83 3.10 1.28
N ALA A 312 -1.80 1.86 0.81
CA ALA A 312 -1.00 0.79 1.41
C ALA A 312 -0.34 -0.03 0.30
N ALA A 313 0.82 -0.62 0.58
CA ALA A 313 1.54 -1.42 -0.40
C ALA A 313 1.16 -2.91 -0.37
N SER A 314 0.64 -3.38 0.76
CA SER A 314 0.06 -4.72 0.91
C SER A 314 -1.20 -4.62 1.76
N ILE A 315 -2.22 -5.37 1.36
CA ILE A 315 -3.55 -5.42 1.95
C ILE A 315 -3.96 -6.89 2.00
N GLU A 316 -3.80 -7.53 3.14
CA GLU A 316 -4.13 -8.94 3.35
C GLU A 316 -5.47 -9.00 4.11
N VAL A 317 -6.46 -9.72 3.58
CA VAL A 317 -7.82 -9.81 4.14
C VAL A 317 -8.37 -11.22 4.03
N GLY A 318 -8.99 -11.73 5.09
CA GLY A 318 -9.75 -12.98 5.04
C GLY A 318 -9.82 -13.67 6.40
N PRO A 319 -10.47 -14.84 6.49
CA PRO A 319 -10.44 -15.62 7.71
C PRO A 319 -9.02 -16.13 8.00
N ASP A 320 -8.80 -16.56 9.24
CA ASP A 320 -7.51 -17.10 9.69
C ASP A 320 -7.04 -18.24 8.76
N ASP A 321 -5.74 -18.30 8.48
CA ASP A 321 -5.10 -19.21 7.52
C ASP A 321 -5.51 -19.07 6.02
N PHE A 322 -6.46 -18.20 5.69
CA PHE A 322 -6.98 -18.02 4.33
C PHE A 322 -7.01 -16.54 3.91
N GLU A 323 -6.01 -15.75 4.28
CA GLU A 323 -5.94 -14.36 3.86
C GLU A 323 -5.71 -14.23 2.36
N GLN A 324 -6.55 -13.44 1.71
CA GLN A 324 -6.41 -13.03 0.33
C GLN A 324 -5.69 -11.68 0.26
N ASP A 325 -4.67 -11.60 -0.61
CA ASP A 325 -4.08 -10.31 -0.97
C ASP A 325 -5.03 -9.53 -1.89
N LEU A 326 -5.54 -8.41 -1.39
CA LEU A 326 -6.38 -7.47 -2.12
C LEU A 326 -5.58 -6.43 -2.92
N THR A 327 -4.25 -6.46 -2.83
CA THR A 327 -3.37 -5.54 -3.55
C THR A 327 -3.53 -5.76 -5.06
N PRO A 328 -3.90 -4.74 -5.85
CA PRO A 328 -4.04 -4.91 -7.27
C PRO A 328 -2.68 -5.15 -7.93
N SER A 329 -2.62 -6.15 -8.81
CA SER A 329 -1.52 -6.25 -9.77
C SER A 329 -1.48 -5.02 -10.68
N LEU A 330 -0.31 -4.71 -11.24
CA LEU A 330 -0.16 -3.63 -12.22
C LEU A 330 -1.10 -3.84 -13.42
N LEU A 331 -1.29 -5.09 -13.86
CA LEU A 331 -2.24 -5.40 -14.93
C LEU A 331 -3.66 -5.03 -14.54
N THR A 332 -4.13 -5.45 -13.36
CA THR A 332 -5.49 -5.14 -12.87
C THR A 332 -5.68 -3.63 -12.75
N TRP A 333 -4.66 -2.91 -12.30
CA TRP A 333 -4.68 -1.46 -12.25
C TRP A 333 -4.76 -0.83 -13.66
N ILE A 334 -3.88 -1.22 -14.60
CA ILE A 334 -3.88 -0.72 -15.99
C ILE A 334 -5.22 -0.98 -16.67
N TYR A 335 -5.81 -2.16 -16.45
CA TYR A 335 -7.09 -2.55 -17.03
C TYR A 335 -8.22 -1.58 -16.66
N HIS A 336 -8.22 -1.07 -15.42
CA HIS A 336 -9.23 -0.12 -14.95
C HIS A 336 -8.95 1.34 -15.31
N GLN A 337 -7.75 1.66 -15.85
CA GLN A 337 -7.42 3.00 -16.29
C GLN A 337 -8.00 3.31 -17.68
N LYS A 338 -9.20 3.90 -17.71
CA LYS A 338 -9.89 4.32 -18.96
C LYS A 338 -9.00 5.19 -19.86
N GLN A 339 -8.17 6.06 -19.28
CA GLN A 339 -7.29 6.97 -20.03
C GLN A 339 -6.23 6.22 -20.84
N LEU A 340 -5.70 5.12 -20.30
CA LEU A 340 -4.73 4.28 -21.00
C LEU A 340 -5.35 3.63 -22.24
N PHE A 341 -6.61 3.19 -22.14
CA PHE A 341 -7.34 2.66 -23.30
C PHE A 341 -7.48 3.71 -24.41
N PHE A 342 -7.83 4.96 -24.06
CA PHE A 342 -7.87 6.06 -25.03
C PHE A 342 -6.49 6.35 -25.64
N TYR A 343 -5.44 6.35 -24.83
CA TYR A 343 -4.06 6.57 -25.30
C TYR A 343 -3.63 5.49 -26.31
N TRP A 344 -3.79 4.21 -25.96
CA TRP A 344 -3.45 3.11 -26.87
C TRP A 344 -4.33 3.08 -28.11
N GLY A 345 -5.63 3.34 -27.97
CA GLY A 345 -6.54 3.50 -29.10
C GLY A 345 -6.09 4.59 -30.07
N SER A 346 -5.65 5.75 -29.54
CA SER A 346 -5.14 6.86 -30.33
C SER A 346 -3.83 6.51 -31.05
N LEU A 347 -2.90 5.80 -30.39
CA LEU A 347 -1.65 5.34 -30.99
C LEU A 347 -1.90 4.35 -32.14
N VAL A 348 -2.77 3.37 -31.93
CA VAL A 348 -3.14 2.39 -32.98
C VAL A 348 -3.82 3.11 -34.15
N PHE A 349 -4.69 4.06 -33.86
CA PHE A 349 -5.34 4.89 -34.88
C PHE A 349 -4.34 5.71 -35.70
N ILE A 350 -3.44 6.45 -35.03
CA ILE A 350 -2.38 7.25 -35.69
C ILE A 350 -1.47 6.36 -36.51
N TYR A 351 -1.08 5.20 -35.99
CA TYR A 351 -0.27 4.23 -36.72
C TYR A 351 -1.00 3.69 -37.97
N GLY A 352 -2.28 3.35 -37.85
CA GLY A 352 -3.13 2.95 -38.97
C GLY A 352 -3.27 4.06 -40.02
N LEU A 353 -3.40 5.31 -39.58
CA LEU A 353 -3.49 6.48 -40.45
C LEU A 353 -2.17 6.73 -41.20
N LEU A 354 -1.02 6.68 -40.51
CA LEU A 354 0.31 6.84 -41.11
C LEU A 354 0.64 5.75 -42.13
N THR A 355 0.26 4.51 -41.84
CA THR A 355 0.47 3.39 -42.78
C THR A 355 -0.40 3.54 -44.02
N ASN A 356 -1.64 4.01 -43.89
CA ASN A 356 -2.52 4.28 -45.04
C ASN A 356 -2.06 5.49 -45.86
N LEU A 357 -1.58 6.56 -45.22
CA LEU A 357 -0.95 7.71 -45.90
C LEU A 357 0.29 7.29 -46.70
N ARG A 358 1.12 6.41 -46.13
CA ARG A 358 2.30 5.88 -46.82
C ARG A 358 1.94 5.07 -48.05
N THR A 359 0.91 4.22 -48.00
CA THR A 359 0.47 3.44 -49.17
C THR A 359 -0.17 4.31 -50.24
N LEU A 360 -0.89 5.37 -49.86
CA LEU A 360 -1.43 6.38 -50.78
C LEU A 360 -0.31 7.15 -51.50
N LEU A 361 0.69 7.63 -50.75
CA LEU A 361 1.85 8.34 -51.32
C LEU A 361 2.69 7.46 -52.24
N ALA A 362 2.82 6.17 -51.94
CA ALA A 362 3.57 5.23 -52.78
C ALA A 362 2.82 4.77 -54.05
N ARG A 363 1.52 5.08 -54.18
CA ARG A 363 0.71 4.79 -55.39
C ARG A 363 0.66 5.96 -56.38
N ARG A 364 1.07 7.17 -55.95
CA ARG A 364 1.35 8.29 -56.83
C ARG A 364 2.80 8.21 -57.28
#